data_AF-X1QS73-F1
#
_entry.id   AF-X1QS73-F1
#
_cell.length_a   1.000
_cell.length_b   1.000
_cell.length_c   1.000
_cell.angle_alpha   90.00
_cell.angle_beta   90.00
_cell.angle_gamma   90.00
#
_symmetry.space_group_name_H-M   'P 1'
#
loop_
_entity.id
_entity.type
_entity.pdbx_description
1 polymer ?
#
loop_
_entity_poly.entity_id
_entity_poly.type
_entity_poly.pdbx_seq_one_letter_code
_entity_poly.pdbx_strand_id
1 'polypeptide(L)'
;LKTQYIDLTPIYRNLIKFLPDNNQVALGNIKARLRMVLIYYYANFNNYLVCGTGNKTEISLGYFTKYGDGACDILPLGDLYKFEVREIARVLGIPEQIIKKVPSAGLWQGQTDEGEIGFSYDVIDKTLQEIEKNQIKGDVA
;
A
#
# COMPACT_ATOMS: atom_id res chain seq x y z
N LEU A 1 15.38 13.77 9.20
CA LEU A 1 15.20 13.45 7.77
C LEU A 1 14.71 14.69 7.05
N LYS A 2 15.22 14.99 5.85
CA LYS A 2 14.66 16.06 5.00
C LYS A 2 13.34 15.57 4.40
N THR A 3 12.30 16.37 4.44
CA THR A 3 10.98 16.05 3.87
C THR A 3 10.54 17.17 2.94
N GLN A 4 9.75 16.82 1.92
CA GLN A 4 9.18 17.77 0.98
C GLN A 4 7.70 17.45 0.78
N TYR A 5 6.88 18.50 0.79
CA TYR A 5 5.45 18.40 0.53
C TYR A 5 5.15 18.86 -0.90
N ILE A 6 4.40 18.06 -1.66
CA ILE A 6 4.00 18.39 -3.02
C ILE A 6 2.53 18.01 -3.17
N ASP A 7 1.69 19.01 -3.47
CA ASP A 7 0.27 18.77 -3.73
C ASP A 7 0.04 18.35 -5.19
N LEU A 8 -0.34 17.10 -5.39
CA LEU A 8 -0.68 16.53 -6.70
C LEU A 8 -2.12 16.83 -7.16
N THR A 9 -2.93 17.47 -6.32
CA THR A 9 -4.36 17.73 -6.60
C THR A 9 -4.58 18.50 -7.90
N PRO A 10 -3.82 19.56 -8.24
CA PRO A 10 -4.04 20.29 -9.49
C PRO A 10 -3.78 19.41 -10.73
N ILE A 11 -2.72 18.60 -10.71
CA ILE A 11 -2.34 17.71 -11.82
C ILE A 11 -3.42 16.64 -11.99
N TYR A 12 -3.81 16.00 -10.89
CA TYR A 12 -4.87 14.99 -10.88
C TYR A 12 -6.19 15.56 -11.43
N ARG A 13 -6.63 16.73 -10.93
CA ARG A 13 -7.88 17.37 -11.37
C ARG A 13 -7.88 17.76 -12.84
N ASN A 14 -6.74 18.13 -13.40
CA ASN A 14 -6.65 18.42 -14.82
C ASN A 14 -6.65 17.15 -15.67
N LEU A 15 -5.94 16.10 -15.24
CA LEU A 15 -5.89 14.83 -15.95
C LEU A 15 -7.28 14.18 -16.08
N ILE A 16 -8.05 14.15 -14.99
CA ILE A 16 -9.36 13.46 -14.99
C ILE A 16 -10.40 14.13 -15.90
N LYS A 17 -10.21 15.39 -16.32
CA LYS A 17 -11.11 16.07 -17.27
C LYS A 17 -11.09 15.44 -18.67
N PHE A 18 -10.04 14.70 -19.00
CA PHE A 18 -9.85 14.04 -20.29
C PHE A 18 -10.27 12.57 -20.28
N LEU A 19 -10.74 12.06 -19.15
CA LEU A 19 -11.09 10.64 -18.98
C LEU A 19 -12.59 10.43 -19.17
N PRO A 20 -13.00 9.22 -19.62
CA PRO A 20 -14.41 8.84 -19.64
C PRO A 20 -14.95 8.63 -18.22
N ASP A 21 -16.14 8.03 -18.10
CA ASP A 21 -16.91 7.82 -16.86
C ASP A 21 -16.10 7.58 -15.57
N ASN A 22 -16.68 8.06 -14.48
CA ASN A 22 -16.11 8.00 -13.15
C ASN A 22 -16.04 6.55 -12.62
N ASN A 23 -14.90 5.89 -12.76
CA ASN A 23 -14.59 4.64 -12.05
C ASN A 23 -13.67 4.93 -10.85
N GLN A 24 -14.18 4.72 -9.63
CA GLN A 24 -13.48 5.07 -8.39
C GLN A 24 -12.12 4.37 -8.24
N VAL A 25 -12.04 3.09 -8.56
CA VAL A 25 -10.79 2.30 -8.48
C VAL A 25 -9.79 2.80 -9.52
N ALA A 26 -10.22 3.02 -10.77
CA ALA A 26 -9.37 3.56 -11.82
C ALA A 26 -8.81 4.93 -11.46
N LEU A 27 -9.64 5.80 -10.86
CA LEU A 27 -9.22 7.09 -10.34
C LEU A 27 -8.24 6.99 -9.17
N GLY A 28 -8.45 6.04 -8.25
CA GLY A 28 -7.51 5.72 -7.18
C GLY A 28 -6.14 5.31 -7.72
N ASN A 29 -6.13 4.44 -8.73
CA ASN A 29 -4.91 3.98 -9.40
C ASN A 29 -4.12 5.14 -10.03
N ILE A 30 -4.81 6.14 -10.59
CA ILE A 30 -4.14 7.34 -11.12
C ILE A 30 -3.42 8.09 -10.00
N LYS A 31 -4.04 8.27 -8.82
CA LYS A 31 -3.40 8.94 -7.69
C LYS A 31 -2.12 8.22 -7.25
N ALA A 32 -2.18 6.89 -7.14
CA ALA A 32 -1.00 6.09 -6.79
C ALA A 32 0.11 6.22 -7.84
N ARG A 33 -0.23 6.17 -9.13
CA ARG A 33 0.73 6.32 -10.24
C ARG A 33 1.34 7.71 -10.32
N LEU A 34 0.59 8.77 -10.03
CA LEU A 34 1.13 10.13 -9.99
C LEU A 34 2.17 10.28 -8.86
N ARG A 35 1.95 9.64 -7.70
CA ARG A 35 2.95 9.61 -6.62
C ARG A 35 4.21 8.87 -7.04
N MET A 36 4.06 7.71 -7.68
CA MET A 36 5.16 6.92 -8.22
C MET A 36 6.05 7.74 -9.16
N VAL A 37 5.44 8.45 -10.13
CA VAL A 37 6.18 9.30 -11.09
C VAL A 37 7.04 10.33 -10.38
N LEU A 38 6.48 11.02 -9.36
CA LEU A 38 7.25 12.00 -8.59
C LEU A 38 8.38 11.37 -7.77
N ILE A 39 8.12 10.25 -7.10
CA ILE A 39 9.13 9.58 -6.28
C ILE A 39 10.31 9.14 -7.14
N TYR A 40 10.06 8.55 -8.31
CA TYR A 40 11.11 8.16 -9.25
C TYR A 40 11.84 9.37 -9.85
N TYR A 41 11.15 10.48 -10.16
CA TYR A 41 11.81 11.72 -10.56
C TYR A 41 12.85 12.17 -9.53
N TYR A 42 12.48 12.24 -8.24
CA TYR A 42 13.43 12.63 -7.20
C TYR A 42 14.53 11.61 -7.00
N ALA A 43 14.23 10.32 -7.09
CA ALA A 43 15.25 9.28 -7.02
C ALA A 43 16.29 9.46 -8.14
N ASN A 44 15.86 9.62 -9.39
CA ASN A 44 16.77 9.85 -10.52
C ASN A 44 17.53 11.18 -10.39
N PHE A 45 16.85 12.26 -10.03
CA PHE A 45 17.47 13.58 -9.88
C PHE A 45 18.59 13.58 -8.81
N ASN A 46 18.42 12.81 -7.74
CA ASN A 46 19.39 12.72 -6.63
C ASN A 46 20.33 11.51 -6.73
N ASN A 47 20.23 10.69 -7.78
CA ASN A 47 20.94 9.40 -7.89
C ASN A 47 20.69 8.46 -6.69
N TYR A 48 19.42 8.31 -6.30
CA TYR A 48 18.95 7.43 -5.22
C TYR A 48 18.12 6.25 -5.76
N LEU A 49 17.83 5.30 -4.86
CA LEU A 49 16.87 4.21 -5.07
C LEU A 49 15.52 4.53 -4.41
N VAL A 50 14.44 4.04 -5.01
CA VAL A 50 13.09 4.09 -4.44
C VAL A 50 12.88 2.94 -3.46
N CYS A 51 12.67 3.28 -2.19
CA CYS A 51 12.29 2.32 -1.14
C CYS A 51 10.77 2.19 -1.07
N GLY A 52 10.26 1.01 -1.43
CA GLY A 52 8.84 0.68 -1.32
C GLY A 52 8.41 0.36 0.12
N THR A 53 7.10 0.34 0.33
CA THR A 53 6.49 0.14 1.66
C THR A 53 5.49 -1.01 1.71
N GLY A 54 5.30 -1.71 0.59
CA GLY A 54 4.42 -2.89 0.53
C GLY A 54 4.92 -4.01 1.45
N ASN A 55 3.98 -4.68 2.10
CA ASN A 55 4.24 -5.85 2.95
C ASN A 55 3.75 -7.15 2.29
N LYS A 56 4.18 -8.30 2.82
CA LYS A 56 3.89 -9.63 2.28
C LYS A 56 2.40 -9.87 2.13
N THR A 57 1.58 -9.40 3.07
CA THR A 57 0.12 -9.54 3.03
C THR A 57 -0.48 -8.81 1.84
N GLU A 58 -0.15 -7.53 1.66
CA GLU A 58 -0.63 -6.72 0.54
C GLU A 58 -0.19 -7.30 -0.81
N ILE A 59 1.07 -7.77 -0.89
CA ILE A 59 1.63 -8.38 -2.10
C ILE A 59 0.89 -9.68 -2.43
N SER A 60 0.66 -10.54 -1.43
CA SER A 60 0.00 -11.84 -1.60
C SER A 60 -1.45 -11.70 -2.06
N LEU A 61 -2.14 -10.65 -1.60
CA LEU A 61 -3.51 -10.34 -2.01
C LEU A 61 -3.60 -9.58 -3.34
N GLY A 62 -2.49 -9.02 -3.85
CA GLY A 62 -2.54 -8.08 -4.95
C GLY A 62 -3.21 -6.74 -4.58
N TYR A 63 -3.27 -6.42 -3.28
CA TYR A 63 -3.95 -5.23 -2.75
C TYR A 63 -3.03 -4.00 -2.80
N PHE A 64 -2.67 -3.59 -4.03
CA PHE A 64 -1.85 -2.42 -4.32
C PHE A 64 -2.08 -1.96 -5.77
N THR A 65 -1.71 -0.74 -6.12
CA THR A 65 -1.74 -0.31 -7.52
C THR A 65 -0.49 -0.79 -8.24
N LYS A 66 -0.64 -1.69 -9.23
CA LYS A 66 0.47 -2.05 -10.12
C LYS A 66 1.02 -0.82 -10.86
N TYR A 67 2.33 -0.66 -10.81
CA TYR A 67 3.07 0.53 -11.28
C TYR A 67 2.67 1.84 -10.57
N GLY A 68 2.00 1.75 -9.42
CA GLY A 68 1.73 2.86 -8.51
C GLY A 68 2.57 2.72 -7.26
N ASP A 69 1.92 2.57 -6.11
CA ASP A 69 2.56 2.36 -4.81
C ASP A 69 3.40 1.08 -4.73
N GLY A 70 3.12 0.07 -5.56
CA GLY A 70 3.93 -1.14 -5.65
C GLY A 70 5.25 -1.00 -6.45
N ALA A 71 5.47 0.11 -7.17
CA ALA A 71 6.70 0.28 -7.96
C ALA A 71 7.84 0.82 -7.08
N CYS A 72 8.91 0.03 -6.94
CA CYS A 72 10.09 0.38 -6.18
C CYS A 72 11.32 -0.40 -6.64
N ASP A 73 12.50 0.03 -6.22
CA ASP A 73 13.78 -0.63 -6.51
C ASP A 73 14.15 -1.62 -5.39
N ILE A 74 13.79 -1.29 -4.14
CA ILE A 74 13.95 -2.17 -2.97
C ILE A 74 12.67 -2.18 -2.13
N LEU A 75 12.38 -3.30 -1.48
CA LEU A 75 11.16 -3.51 -0.69
C LEU A 75 11.47 -4.17 0.67
N PRO A 76 11.93 -3.41 1.68
CA PRO A 76 12.44 -3.97 2.93
C PRO A 76 11.42 -4.75 3.76
N LEU A 77 10.13 -4.42 3.60
CA LEU A 77 9.03 -5.06 4.33
C LEU A 77 8.34 -6.16 3.52
N GLY A 78 8.83 -6.45 2.31
CA GLY A 78 8.11 -7.29 1.34
C GLY A 78 7.92 -8.75 1.76
N ASP A 79 8.72 -9.23 2.71
CA ASP A 79 8.61 -10.59 3.26
C ASP A 79 8.03 -10.62 4.68
N LEU A 80 7.46 -9.50 5.15
CA LEU A 80 6.81 -9.41 6.45
C LEU A 80 5.30 -9.34 6.32
N TYR A 81 4.58 -10.14 7.09
CA TYR A 81 3.14 -10.03 7.26
C TYR A 81 2.75 -8.71 7.94
N LYS A 82 1.49 -8.30 7.81
CA LYS A 82 1.00 -7.03 8.38
C LYS A 82 1.20 -6.98 9.89
N PHE A 83 0.99 -8.08 10.61
CA PHE A 83 1.22 -8.13 12.05
C PHE A 83 2.72 -7.94 12.40
N GLU A 84 3.64 -8.52 11.62
CA GLU A 84 5.09 -8.37 11.84
C GLU A 84 5.53 -6.92 11.60
N VAL A 85 4.98 -6.26 10.58
CA VAL A 85 5.20 -4.82 10.36
C VAL A 85 4.76 -3.99 11.57
N ARG A 86 3.61 -4.31 12.19
CA ARG A 86 3.14 -3.64 13.41
C ARG A 86 4.07 -3.92 14.60
N GLU A 87 4.60 -5.13 14.73
CA GLU A 87 5.56 -5.48 15.78
C GLU A 87 6.87 -4.72 15.65
N ILE A 88 7.44 -4.69 14.45
CA ILE A 88 8.66 -3.90 14.18
C ILE A 88 8.40 -2.41 14.42
N ALA A 89 7.24 -1.89 14.03
CA ALA A 89 6.88 -0.49 14.30
C ALA A 89 6.90 -0.17 15.82
N ARG A 90 6.43 -1.09 16.68
CA ARG A 90 6.52 -0.92 18.14
C ARG A 90 7.97 -0.92 18.62
N VAL A 91 8.79 -1.84 18.13
CA VAL A 91 10.22 -1.92 18.48
C VAL A 91 10.97 -0.65 18.08
N LEU A 92 10.62 -0.05 16.93
CA LEU A 92 11.18 1.21 16.44
C LEU A 92 10.61 2.46 17.13
N GLY A 93 9.68 2.31 18.08
CA GLY A 93 9.08 3.43 18.80
C GLY A 93 8.14 4.30 17.98
N ILE A 94 7.52 3.75 16.92
CA ILE A 94 6.49 4.45 16.16
C ILE A 94 5.29 4.74 17.09
N PRO A 95 4.71 5.96 17.06
CA PRO A 95 3.59 6.30 17.92
C PRO A 95 2.41 5.32 17.81
N GLU A 96 1.85 4.91 18.95
CA GLU A 96 0.78 3.90 19.00
C GLU A 96 -0.46 4.31 18.19
N GLN A 97 -0.75 5.61 18.10
CA GLN A 97 -1.84 6.15 17.27
C GLN A 97 -1.66 5.87 15.76
N ILE A 98 -0.42 5.70 15.28
CA ILE A 98 -0.11 5.32 13.90
C ILE A 98 -0.26 3.81 13.76
N ILE A 99 0.26 3.04 14.71
CA ILE A 99 0.23 1.57 14.70
C ILE A 99 -1.21 1.04 14.75
N LYS A 100 -2.06 1.64 15.60
CA LYS A 100 -3.47 1.27 15.78
C LYS A 100 -4.42 1.93 14.76
N LYS A 101 -3.92 2.79 13.88
CA LYS A 101 -4.77 3.44 12.88
C LYS A 101 -5.42 2.37 11.99
N VAL A 102 -6.71 2.52 11.72
CA VAL A 102 -7.42 1.65 10.77
C VAL A 102 -6.70 1.73 9.41
N PRO A 103 -6.25 0.59 8.86
CA PRO A 103 -5.56 0.57 7.57
C PRO A 103 -6.44 1.13 6.44
N SER A 104 -5.82 1.97 5.61
CA SER A 104 -6.47 2.65 4.49
C SER A 104 -5.42 3.08 3.47
N ALA A 105 -5.60 2.74 2.20
CA ALA A 105 -4.79 3.26 1.10
C ALA A 105 -5.00 4.78 0.83
N GLY A 106 -6.06 5.38 1.38
CA GLY A 106 -6.32 6.83 1.29
C GLY A 106 -6.55 7.34 -0.14
N LEU A 107 -7.08 6.50 -1.02
CA LEU A 107 -7.35 6.81 -2.43
C LEU A 107 -8.69 7.52 -2.61
N TRP A 108 -9.66 7.31 -1.73
CA TRP A 108 -10.94 8.03 -1.68
C TRP A 108 -11.47 8.13 -0.24
N GLN A 109 -12.49 8.95 -0.05
CA GLN A 109 -13.08 9.19 1.26
C GLN A 109 -13.74 7.93 1.80
N GLY A 110 -13.48 7.62 3.07
CA GLY A 110 -14.08 6.48 3.76
C GLY A 110 -13.47 5.12 3.43
N GLN A 111 -12.41 5.06 2.62
CA GLN A 111 -11.73 3.81 2.29
C GLN A 111 -11.13 3.15 3.54
N THR A 112 -11.37 1.86 3.72
CA THR A 112 -10.67 1.01 4.68
C THR A 112 -10.25 -0.29 4.01
N ASP A 113 -9.06 -0.78 4.31
CA ASP A 113 -8.51 -1.95 3.62
C ASP A 113 -9.36 -3.20 3.91
N GLU A 114 -9.65 -3.46 5.19
CA GLU A 114 -10.48 -4.59 5.63
C GLU A 114 -11.93 -4.48 5.13
N GLY A 115 -12.43 -3.26 4.89
CA GLY A 115 -13.75 -3.05 4.32
C GLY A 115 -13.84 -3.43 2.83
N GLU A 116 -12.74 -3.27 2.09
CA GLU A 116 -12.66 -3.71 0.69
C GLU A 116 -12.31 -5.19 0.57
N ILE A 117 -11.43 -5.70 1.42
CA ILE A 117 -10.97 -7.10 1.39
C ILE A 117 -12.05 -8.04 1.96
N GLY A 118 -12.85 -7.56 2.91
CA GLY A 118 -13.92 -8.34 3.56
C GLY A 118 -13.46 -9.20 4.74
N PHE A 119 -12.17 -9.14 5.11
CA PHE A 119 -11.59 -9.88 6.22
C PHE A 119 -10.60 -9.00 7.00
N SER A 120 -10.37 -9.33 8.27
CA SER A 120 -9.35 -8.65 9.05
C SER A 120 -7.94 -9.12 8.65
N TYR A 121 -6.95 -8.25 8.82
CA TYR A 121 -5.54 -8.62 8.60
C TYR A 121 -5.10 -9.81 9.44
N ASP A 122 -5.63 -9.97 10.65
CA ASP A 122 -5.28 -11.10 11.52
C ASP A 122 -5.75 -12.45 10.94
N VAL A 123 -6.95 -12.46 10.33
CA VAL A 123 -7.47 -13.66 9.64
C VAL A 123 -6.65 -13.92 8.38
N ILE A 124 -6.40 -12.89 7.57
CA ILE A 124 -5.65 -12.98 6.32
C ILE A 124 -4.24 -13.50 6.58
N ASP A 125 -3.49 -12.88 7.50
CA ASP A 125 -2.11 -13.23 7.80
C ASP A 125 -2.01 -14.68 8.28
N LYS A 126 -2.93 -15.12 9.14
CA LYS A 126 -2.99 -16.52 9.59
C LYS A 126 -3.23 -17.49 8.42
N THR A 127 -4.18 -17.18 7.54
CA THR A 127 -4.46 -18.00 6.36
C THR A 127 -3.27 -18.06 5.41
N LEU A 128 -2.60 -16.93 5.14
CA LEU A 128 -1.41 -16.91 4.29
C LEU A 128 -0.26 -17.72 4.91
N GLN A 129 -0.06 -17.66 6.22
CA GLN A 129 0.93 -18.50 6.90
C GLN A 129 0.63 -20.01 6.79
N GLU A 130 -0.65 -20.40 6.88
CA GLU A 130 -1.06 -21.79 6.70
C GLU A 130 -0.86 -22.26 5.25
N ILE A 131 -1.16 -21.40 4.26
CA ILE A 131 -0.90 -21.64 2.84
C ILE A 131 0.62 -21.86 2.62
N GLU A 132 1.46 -20.95 3.12
CA GLU A 132 2.91 -21.00 2.95
C GLU A 132 3.53 -22.27 3.56
N LYS A 133 2.98 -22.75 4.67
CA LYS A 133 3.41 -24.00 5.33
C LYS A 133 2.83 -25.27 4.70
N ASN A 134 2.03 -25.17 3.64
CA ASN A 134 1.25 -26.28 3.08
C ASN A 134 0.36 -26.98 4.12
N GLN A 135 -0.20 -26.21 5.05
CA GLN A 135 -1.01 -26.68 6.19
C GLN A 135 -2.51 -26.46 5.99
N ILE A 136 -2.96 -26.12 4.77
CA ILE A 136 -4.37 -25.92 4.47
C ILE A 136 -5.12 -27.22 4.74
N LYS A 137 -5.92 -27.22 5.81
CA LYS A 137 -6.92 -28.26 6.02
C LYS A 137 -8.14 -27.86 5.21
N GLY A 138 -8.53 -28.70 4.25
CA GLY A 138 -9.70 -28.47 3.42
C GLY A 138 -10.94 -28.29 4.28
N ASP A 139 -11.37 -27.04 4.43
CA ASP A 139 -12.73 -26.52 4.41
C ASP A 139 -12.60 -25.01 4.63
N VAL A 140 -12.24 -24.31 3.56
CA VAL A 140 -12.44 -22.85 3.49
C VAL A 140 -13.90 -22.70 3.06
N ALA A 141 -14.74 -22.31 4.02
CA ALA A 141 -16.20 -22.23 3.92
C ALA A 141 -16.71 -21.53 2.66
#